data_AF-A0A1H7INM5-F1
#
_entry.id   AF-A0A1H7INM5-F1
#
_cell.length_a   1.000
_cell.length_b   1.000
_cell.length_c   1.000
_cell.angle_alpha   90.00
_cell.angle_beta   90.00
_cell.angle_gamma   90.00
#
_symmetry.space_group_name_H-M   'P 1'
#
loop_
_entity.id
_entity.type
_entity.pdbx_description
1 polymer ?
#
loop_
_entity_poly.entity_id
_entity_poly.type
_entity_poly.pdbx_seq_one_letter_code
_entity_poly.pdbx_strand_id
1 'polypeptide(L)'
;MSQQFPPPHRAPFPRAPEAFPAVAGEPAAAAARAKPTHGVQAGPARLLLMVGLPGAGKTTRAEELAAAHGALRLTPDEWMISLFDGAQPDGKRDVLEGRLIALALRALRLGTDVVLDFGLWSRDERSALRRLAASAGAACQVIYLPVDEDVQRARIAHRQATAPHTTFPMSEADLDEWRERFQAPDAAELGGGDIPGPPAGWPGWPEWAADRWPSLAHGDASEASSPSRRG
;
A
#
# COMPACT_ATOMS: atom_id res chain seq x y z
N MET A 1 -43.40 23.52 -3.10
CA MET A 1 -42.45 24.33 -2.30
C MET A 1 -41.11 23.62 -2.32
N SER A 2 -40.22 24.01 -3.22
CA SER A 2 -38.87 23.45 -3.35
C SER A 2 -37.95 24.14 -2.36
N GLN A 3 -37.36 23.41 -1.43
CA GLN A 3 -36.33 23.90 -0.52
C GLN A 3 -34.96 23.62 -1.14
N GLN A 4 -34.29 24.69 -1.56
CA GLN A 4 -32.95 24.69 -2.12
C GLN A 4 -31.94 24.74 -0.97
N PHE A 5 -31.12 23.69 -0.79
CA PHE A 5 -30.00 23.73 0.16
C PHE A 5 -28.77 24.36 -0.53
N PRO A 6 -28.06 25.30 0.14
CA PRO A 6 -26.83 25.88 -0.41
C PRO A 6 -25.66 24.87 -0.36
N PRO A 7 -24.67 24.99 -1.27
CA PRO A 7 -23.53 24.07 -1.31
C PRO A 7 -22.61 24.25 -0.09
N PRO A 8 -21.99 23.18 0.44
CA PRO A 8 -21.04 23.31 1.54
C PRO A 8 -19.76 24.00 1.08
N HIS A 9 -19.37 25.05 1.79
CA HIS A 9 -18.11 25.77 1.66
C HIS A 9 -16.92 24.80 1.85
N ARG A 10 -16.04 24.70 0.85
CA ARG A 10 -14.69 24.11 0.99
C ARG A 10 -13.85 25.05 1.88
N ALA A 11 -13.55 24.62 3.11
CA ALA A 11 -12.46 25.25 3.86
C ALA A 11 -11.11 24.88 3.21
N PRO A 12 -10.18 25.84 3.04
CA PRO A 12 -8.85 25.53 2.55
C PRO A 12 -8.06 24.67 3.57
N PHE A 13 -7.25 23.74 3.07
CA PHE A 13 -6.31 22.95 3.88
C PHE A 13 -5.47 23.85 4.79
N PRO A 14 -5.24 23.50 6.06
CA PRO A 14 -4.30 24.24 6.90
C PRO A 14 -2.90 24.15 6.29
N ARG A 15 -2.23 25.29 6.16
CA ARG A 15 -0.80 25.35 5.79
C ARG A 15 0.01 24.66 6.90
N ALA A 16 1.01 23.88 6.50
CA ALA A 16 1.93 23.22 7.40
C ALA A 16 2.57 24.23 8.38
N PRO A 17 2.68 23.91 9.68
CA PRO A 17 3.52 24.69 10.58
C PRO A 17 5.01 24.47 10.26
N GLU A 18 5.79 25.48 10.60
CA GLU A 18 7.23 25.61 10.33
C GLU A 18 8.07 24.49 10.98
N ALA A 19 9.22 24.24 10.36
CA ALA A 19 10.29 23.28 10.66
C ALA A 19 10.33 22.65 12.07
N PHE A 20 10.36 21.32 12.11
CA PHE A 20 10.71 20.53 13.30
C PHE A 20 12.16 20.81 13.74
N PRO A 21 12.44 21.05 15.03
CA PRO A 21 13.80 21.15 15.52
C PRO A 21 14.46 19.77 15.52
N ALA A 22 15.72 19.71 15.06
CA ALA A 22 16.52 18.49 15.07
C ALA A 22 16.87 18.09 16.51
N VAL A 23 16.48 16.88 16.90
CA VAL A 23 16.98 16.25 18.14
C VAL A 23 18.34 15.62 17.81
N ALA A 24 19.40 16.17 18.39
CA ALA A 24 20.74 15.61 18.33
C ALA A 24 20.84 14.38 19.26
N GLY A 25 20.97 13.20 18.68
CA GLY A 25 21.40 11.98 19.38
C GLY A 25 22.87 11.69 19.06
N GLU A 26 23.66 11.34 20.08
CA GLU A 26 25.08 10.99 19.98
C GLU A 26 25.34 9.76 19.08
N PRO A 27 26.50 9.68 18.41
CA PRO A 27 26.75 8.62 17.43
C PRO A 27 27.15 7.30 18.11
N ALA A 28 26.35 6.25 17.86
CA ALA A 28 26.78 4.88 18.08
C ALA A 28 27.88 4.49 17.07
N ALA A 29 28.89 3.77 17.57
CA ALA A 29 30.13 3.41 16.89
C ALA A 29 29.94 2.88 15.45
N ALA A 30 30.73 3.42 14.53
CA ALA A 30 30.71 3.08 13.12
C ALA A 30 31.22 1.64 12.87
N ALA A 31 30.29 0.70 12.68
CA ALA A 31 30.58 -0.49 11.90
C ALA A 31 30.71 -0.08 10.42
N ALA A 32 31.81 -0.45 9.78
CA ALA A 32 32.08 -0.16 8.38
C ALA A 32 30.89 -0.60 7.50
N ARG A 33 30.10 0.37 7.02
CA ARG A 33 29.05 0.13 6.02
C ARG A 33 29.73 -0.35 4.74
N ALA A 34 29.62 -1.65 4.46
CA ALA A 34 29.83 -2.14 3.11
C ALA A 34 28.93 -1.33 2.16
N LYS A 35 29.51 -0.78 1.08
CA LYS A 35 28.72 -0.11 0.05
C LYS A 35 27.70 -1.12 -0.47
N PRO A 36 26.39 -0.81 -0.51
CA PRO A 36 25.42 -1.69 -1.14
C PRO A 36 25.72 -1.70 -2.64
N THR A 37 26.49 -2.69 -3.08
CA THR A 37 26.60 -3.05 -4.49
C THR A 37 25.20 -3.48 -4.92
N HIS A 38 24.49 -2.59 -5.59
CA HIS A 38 23.29 -2.96 -6.33
C HIS A 38 23.77 -3.84 -7.48
N GLY A 39 23.96 -5.13 -7.20
CA GLY A 39 24.10 -6.12 -8.24
C GLY A 39 22.80 -6.07 -9.02
N VAL A 40 22.85 -5.53 -10.23
CA VAL A 40 21.73 -5.57 -11.18
C VAL A 40 21.31 -7.03 -11.29
N GLN A 41 20.21 -7.40 -10.65
CA GLN A 41 19.65 -8.72 -10.83
C GLN A 41 19.20 -8.83 -12.29
N ALA A 42 19.66 -9.87 -12.97
CA ALA A 42 19.32 -10.11 -14.38
C ALA A 42 17.88 -10.61 -14.48
N GLY A 43 16.91 -9.72 -14.35
CA GLY A 43 15.49 -10.00 -14.44
C GLY A 43 14.65 -8.72 -14.28
N PRO A 44 13.38 -8.71 -14.72
CA PRO A 44 12.49 -7.59 -14.44
C PRO A 44 12.31 -7.41 -12.93
N ALA A 45 12.19 -6.15 -12.48
CA ALA A 45 11.83 -5.86 -11.09
C ALA A 45 10.52 -6.57 -10.72
N ARG A 46 10.35 -6.87 -9.43
CA ARG A 46 9.24 -7.65 -8.91
C ARG A 46 8.40 -6.83 -7.96
N LEU A 47 7.09 -6.83 -8.19
CA LEU A 47 6.10 -6.39 -7.22
C LEU A 47 5.61 -7.59 -6.41
N LEU A 48 5.87 -7.59 -5.10
CA LEU A 48 5.41 -8.61 -4.16
C LEU A 48 4.19 -8.07 -3.41
N LEU A 49 3.02 -8.66 -3.66
CA LEU A 49 1.75 -8.26 -3.05
C LEU A 49 1.45 -9.11 -1.83
N MET A 50 1.42 -8.50 -0.65
CA MET A 50 1.06 -9.20 0.59
C MET A 50 -0.46 -9.25 0.75
N VAL A 51 -0.98 -10.47 0.88
CA VAL A 51 -2.41 -10.77 0.94
C VAL A 51 -2.73 -11.57 2.20
N GLY A 52 -3.81 -11.22 2.86
CA GLY A 52 -4.30 -11.94 4.04
C GLY A 52 -4.91 -11.02 5.09
N LEU A 53 -5.68 -11.60 6.00
CA LEU A 53 -6.38 -10.88 7.04
C LEU A 53 -5.45 -10.26 8.09
N PRO A 54 -5.88 -9.22 8.84
CA PRO A 54 -5.18 -8.78 10.04
C PRO A 54 -4.85 -9.95 10.96
N GLY A 55 -3.65 -9.99 11.54
CA GLY A 55 -3.17 -11.12 12.36
C GLY A 55 -2.52 -12.29 11.58
N ALA A 56 -2.54 -12.28 10.25
CA ALA A 56 -1.93 -13.36 9.46
C ALA A 56 -0.39 -13.40 9.46
N GLY A 57 0.29 -12.35 9.96
CA GLY A 57 1.76 -12.26 9.98
C GLY A 57 2.38 -11.62 8.73
N LYS A 58 1.57 -10.92 7.92
CA LYS A 58 2.01 -10.26 6.68
C LYS A 58 3.17 -9.31 6.87
N THR A 59 3.11 -8.44 7.88
CA THR A 59 4.15 -7.42 8.12
C THR A 59 5.52 -8.05 8.36
N THR A 60 5.59 -9.07 9.22
CA THR A 60 6.82 -9.83 9.44
C THR A 60 7.33 -10.44 8.14
N ARG A 61 6.45 -11.08 7.37
CA ARG A 61 6.84 -11.66 6.08
C ARG A 61 7.28 -10.62 5.06
N ALA A 62 6.66 -9.45 5.06
CA ALA A 62 7.01 -8.34 4.18
C ALA A 62 8.41 -7.79 4.50
N GLU A 63 8.75 -7.67 5.79
CA GLU A 63 10.08 -7.27 6.27
C GLU A 63 11.15 -8.30 5.87
N GLU A 64 10.87 -9.60 6.05
CA GLU A 64 11.77 -10.67 5.61
C GLU A 64 12.05 -10.61 4.11
N LEU A 65 11.00 -10.47 3.29
CA LEU A 65 11.13 -10.40 1.83
C LEU A 65 11.87 -9.14 1.39
N ALA A 66 11.60 -8.00 2.04
CA ALA A 66 12.30 -6.75 1.77
C ALA A 66 13.80 -6.88 2.05
N ALA A 67 14.17 -7.46 3.19
CA ALA A 67 15.57 -7.71 3.53
C ALA A 67 16.23 -8.73 2.57
N ALA A 68 15.55 -9.84 2.28
CA ALA A 68 16.08 -10.91 1.43
C ALA A 68 16.30 -10.49 -0.03
N HIS A 69 15.50 -9.54 -0.53
CA HIS A 69 15.55 -9.11 -1.93
C HIS A 69 16.12 -7.70 -2.13
N GLY A 70 16.49 -6.99 -1.06
CA GLY A 70 16.83 -5.58 -1.15
C GLY A 70 15.67 -4.73 -1.70
N ALA A 71 14.43 -5.12 -1.39
CA ALA A 71 13.22 -4.52 -1.93
C ALA A 71 12.72 -3.37 -1.06
N LEU A 72 12.09 -2.38 -1.70
CA LEU A 72 11.40 -1.29 -1.01
C LEU A 72 10.07 -1.81 -0.45
N ARG A 73 9.95 -1.88 0.88
CA ARG A 73 8.66 -2.18 1.55
C ARG A 73 7.85 -0.90 1.69
N LEU A 74 6.58 -0.95 1.30
CA LEU A 74 5.62 0.14 1.46
C LEU A 74 4.40 -0.39 2.21
N THR A 75 4.03 0.29 3.29
CA THR A 75 2.83 -0.02 4.09
C THR A 75 2.11 1.27 4.48
N PRO A 76 0.77 1.31 4.45
CA PRO A 76 0.03 2.43 5.00
C PRO A 76 0.04 2.40 6.54
N ASP A 77 0.14 1.23 7.17
CA ASP A 77 -0.15 1.05 8.60
C ASP A 77 0.78 1.87 9.50
N GLU A 78 2.04 2.06 9.11
CA GLU A 78 3.03 2.89 9.83
C GLU A 78 2.68 4.39 9.84
N TRP A 79 1.91 4.84 8.86
CA TRP A 79 1.62 6.26 8.64
C TRP A 79 0.21 6.64 9.07
N MET A 80 -0.72 5.68 9.11
CA MET A 80 -2.14 5.94 9.38
C MET A 80 -2.37 6.59 10.74
N ILE A 81 -1.70 6.08 11.79
CA ILE A 81 -1.85 6.64 13.14
C ILE A 81 -1.20 8.02 13.22
N SER A 82 0.02 8.18 12.69
CA SER A 82 0.78 9.43 12.78
C SER A 82 0.22 10.57 11.92
N LEU A 83 -0.42 10.26 10.78
CA LEU A 83 -0.96 11.26 9.87
C LEU A 83 -2.42 11.63 10.17
N PHE A 84 -3.17 10.76 10.84
CA PHE A 84 -4.62 10.92 11.00
C PHE A 84 -5.10 10.76 12.45
N ASP A 85 -4.20 10.86 13.43
CA ASP A 85 -4.49 10.83 14.87
C ASP A 85 -5.33 9.62 15.31
N GLY A 86 -5.10 8.46 14.68
CA GLY A 86 -5.82 7.22 14.98
C GLY A 86 -7.30 7.21 14.58
N ALA A 87 -7.83 8.28 13.97
CA ALA A 87 -9.17 8.27 13.39
C ALA A 87 -9.16 7.34 12.17
N GLN A 88 -9.94 6.26 12.23
CA GLN A 88 -10.21 5.43 11.07
C GLN A 88 -10.85 6.33 10.01
N PRO A 89 -10.23 6.55 8.84
CA PRO A 89 -10.68 7.63 7.99
C PRO A 89 -11.56 7.13 6.86
N ASP A 90 -12.69 7.80 6.67
CA ASP A 90 -13.42 7.80 5.41
C ASP A 90 -12.46 8.16 4.25
N GLY A 91 -12.01 7.15 3.50
CA GLY A 91 -11.18 7.28 2.30
C GLY A 91 -9.71 7.71 2.46
N LYS A 92 -9.22 8.17 3.63
CA LYS A 92 -7.81 8.64 3.70
C LYS A 92 -6.79 7.51 3.55
N ARG A 93 -7.12 6.27 3.97
CA ARG A 93 -6.27 5.10 3.70
C ARG A 93 -6.09 4.90 2.20
N ASP A 94 -7.18 5.00 1.44
CA ASP A 94 -7.17 4.82 -0.02
C ASP A 94 -6.33 5.89 -0.73
N VAL A 95 -6.40 7.14 -0.24
CA VAL A 95 -5.54 8.23 -0.69
C VAL A 95 -4.06 7.94 -0.41
N LEU A 96 -3.72 7.43 0.77
CA LEU A 96 -2.34 7.07 1.12
C LEU A 96 -1.84 5.88 0.29
N GLU A 97 -2.62 4.82 0.19
CA GLU A 97 -2.31 3.64 -0.61
C GLU A 97 -2.05 4.02 -2.07
N GLY A 98 -2.87 4.90 -2.67
CA GLY A 98 -2.61 5.37 -4.04
C GLY A 98 -1.29 6.11 -4.21
N ARG A 99 -0.84 6.88 -3.20
CA ARG A 99 0.48 7.53 -3.24
C ARG A 99 1.61 6.53 -3.14
N LEU A 100 1.46 5.52 -2.27
CA LEU A 100 2.41 4.44 -2.12
C LEU A 100 2.48 3.58 -3.40
N ILE A 101 1.35 3.32 -4.07
CA ILE A 101 1.33 2.61 -5.36
C ILE A 101 2.04 3.43 -6.44
N ALA A 102 1.80 4.74 -6.54
CA ALA A 102 2.53 5.60 -7.48
C ALA A 102 4.05 5.54 -7.25
N LEU A 103 4.49 5.56 -5.98
CA LEU A 103 5.90 5.39 -5.62
C LEU A 103 6.43 4.00 -6.00
N ALA A 104 5.65 2.94 -5.76
CA ALA A 104 5.98 1.56 -6.15
C ALA A 104 6.24 1.46 -7.65
N LEU A 105 5.35 2.00 -8.48
CA LEU A 105 5.50 1.95 -9.93
C LEU A 105 6.75 2.69 -10.42
N ARG A 106 7.11 3.82 -9.78
CA ARG A 106 8.37 4.51 -10.07
C ARG A 106 9.58 3.67 -9.69
N ALA A 107 9.58 3.06 -8.51
CA ALA A 107 10.67 2.20 -8.06
C ALA A 107 10.85 0.97 -8.98
N LEU A 108 9.76 0.34 -9.39
CA LEU A 108 9.78 -0.79 -10.33
C LEU A 108 10.40 -0.41 -11.68
N ARG A 109 10.05 0.75 -12.25
CA ARG A 109 10.65 1.26 -13.50
C ARG A 109 12.16 1.52 -13.37
N LEU A 110 12.64 1.78 -12.17
CA LEU A 110 14.06 1.96 -11.86
C LEU A 110 14.79 0.63 -11.58
N GLY A 111 14.09 -0.51 -11.67
CA GLY A 111 14.68 -1.82 -11.42
C GLY A 111 14.69 -2.25 -9.95
N THR A 112 13.98 -1.54 -9.08
CA THR A 112 13.92 -1.86 -7.64
C THR A 112 12.69 -2.72 -7.34
N ASP A 113 12.91 -3.89 -6.72
CA ASP A 113 11.84 -4.73 -6.21
C ASP A 113 11.02 -3.99 -5.15
N VAL A 114 9.71 -4.25 -5.08
CA VAL A 114 8.80 -3.59 -4.14
C VAL A 114 7.94 -4.61 -3.42
N VAL A 115 7.76 -4.44 -2.11
CA VAL A 115 6.77 -5.19 -1.32
C VAL A 115 5.63 -4.25 -0.93
N LEU A 116 4.41 -4.54 -1.36
CA LEU A 116 3.20 -3.84 -0.88
C LEU A 116 2.58 -4.62 0.27
N ASP A 117 2.76 -4.10 1.49
CA ASP A 117 2.22 -4.65 2.73
C ASP A 117 0.90 -3.96 3.10
N PHE A 118 -0.10 -4.17 2.24
CA PHE A 118 -1.42 -3.52 2.35
C PHE A 118 -2.50 -4.48 2.88
N GLY A 119 -2.29 -5.79 2.73
CA GLY A 119 -3.24 -6.82 3.13
C GLY A 119 -4.43 -7.02 2.19
N LEU A 120 -4.27 -6.63 0.91
CA LEU A 120 -5.29 -6.60 -0.15
C LEU A 120 -6.42 -7.63 0.01
N TRP A 121 -7.66 -7.18 -0.10
CA TRP A 121 -8.84 -7.93 0.31
C TRP A 121 -9.58 -8.53 -0.89
N SER A 122 -9.71 -7.77 -1.97
CA SER A 122 -10.46 -8.20 -3.14
C SER A 122 -9.57 -8.73 -4.26
N ARG A 123 -10.15 -9.58 -5.10
CA ARG A 123 -9.52 -10.04 -6.34
C ARG A 123 -9.25 -8.89 -7.30
N ASP A 124 -10.12 -7.88 -7.30
CA ASP A 124 -10.01 -6.72 -8.19
C ASP A 124 -8.82 -5.83 -7.81
N GLU A 125 -8.59 -5.59 -6.51
CA GLU A 125 -7.40 -4.85 -6.03
C GLU A 125 -6.11 -5.53 -6.50
N ARG A 126 -6.04 -6.86 -6.35
CA ARG A 126 -4.87 -7.65 -6.77
C ARG A 126 -4.72 -7.63 -8.28
N SER A 127 -5.80 -7.80 -9.03
CA SER A 127 -5.78 -7.78 -10.50
C SER A 127 -5.33 -6.42 -11.04
N ALA A 128 -5.85 -5.32 -10.48
CA ALA A 128 -5.44 -3.97 -10.81
C ALA A 128 -3.93 -3.76 -10.59
N LEU A 129 -3.41 -4.11 -9.41
CA LEU A 129 -2.00 -3.97 -9.09
C LEU A 129 -1.10 -4.85 -9.97
N ARG A 130 -1.52 -6.08 -10.28
CA ARG A 130 -0.81 -6.95 -11.23
C ARG A 130 -0.74 -6.32 -12.63
N ARG A 131 -1.80 -5.68 -13.11
CA ARG A 131 -1.78 -4.94 -14.39
C ARG A 131 -0.90 -3.71 -14.36
N LEU A 132 -0.92 -2.94 -13.27
CA LEU A 132 -0.08 -1.76 -13.11
C LEU A 132 1.41 -2.14 -13.03
N ALA A 133 1.76 -3.24 -12.36
CA ALA A 133 3.13 -3.75 -12.37
C ALA A 133 3.57 -4.15 -13.79
N ALA A 134 2.71 -4.87 -14.52
CA ALA A 134 2.99 -5.26 -15.90
C ALA A 134 3.21 -4.05 -16.82
N SER A 135 2.42 -2.97 -16.67
CA SER A 135 2.62 -1.74 -17.45
C SER A 135 3.88 -0.97 -17.06
N ALA A 136 4.44 -1.22 -15.87
CA ALA A 136 5.74 -0.73 -15.44
C ALA A 136 6.91 -1.63 -15.87
N GLY A 137 6.66 -2.71 -16.64
CA GLY A 137 7.69 -3.66 -17.06
C GLY A 137 8.16 -4.60 -15.96
N ALA A 138 7.39 -4.72 -14.87
CA ALA A 138 7.71 -5.54 -13.71
C ALA A 138 6.93 -6.86 -13.71
N ALA A 139 7.54 -7.90 -13.14
CA ALA A 139 6.83 -9.11 -12.74
C ALA A 139 6.01 -8.84 -11.46
N CYS A 140 4.97 -9.62 -11.23
CA CYS A 140 4.15 -9.48 -10.03
C CYS A 140 3.87 -10.85 -9.40
N GLN A 141 4.04 -10.95 -8.09
CA GLN A 141 3.81 -12.16 -7.31
C GLN A 141 2.83 -11.89 -6.17
N VAL A 142 1.81 -12.73 -6.05
CA VAL A 142 0.85 -12.71 -4.94
C VAL A 142 1.37 -13.60 -3.83
N ILE A 143 1.52 -13.05 -2.63
CA ILE A 143 2.01 -13.76 -1.43
C ILE A 143 0.89 -13.78 -0.40
N TYR A 144 0.21 -14.92 -0.32
CA TYR A 144 -0.92 -15.13 0.57
C TYR A 144 -0.50 -15.82 1.87
N LEU A 145 -0.89 -15.23 3.00
CA LEU A 145 -0.76 -15.84 4.32
C LEU A 145 -2.17 -16.17 4.85
N PRO A 146 -2.61 -17.43 4.78
CA PRO A 146 -3.86 -17.84 5.40
C PRO A 146 -3.75 -17.79 6.93
N VAL A 147 -4.88 -17.60 7.60
CA VAL A 147 -4.95 -17.64 9.06
C VAL A 147 -6.29 -18.21 9.51
N ASP A 148 -6.21 -19.25 10.35
CA ASP A 148 -7.39 -19.84 10.98
C ASP A 148 -8.06 -18.83 11.92
N GLU A 149 -9.37 -18.97 12.10
CA GLU A 149 -10.17 -18.03 12.90
C GLU A 149 -9.69 -17.90 14.33
N ASP A 150 -9.55 -19.01 15.05
CA ASP A 150 -9.10 -19.02 16.44
C ASP A 150 -7.70 -18.41 16.58
N VAL A 151 -6.81 -18.71 15.63
CA VAL A 151 -5.44 -18.17 15.60
C VAL A 151 -5.46 -16.67 15.34
N GLN A 152 -6.32 -16.20 14.42
CA GLN A 152 -6.48 -14.78 14.14
C GLN A 152 -6.94 -14.02 15.38
N ARG A 153 -8.01 -14.50 16.04
CA ARG A 153 -8.56 -13.90 17.25
C ARG A 153 -7.50 -13.83 18.35
N ALA A 154 -6.80 -14.94 18.61
CA ALA A 154 -5.75 -15.00 19.61
C ALA A 154 -4.61 -14.00 19.34
N ARG A 155 -4.16 -13.89 18.08
CA ARG A 155 -3.08 -12.96 17.70
C ARG A 155 -3.50 -11.51 17.81
N ILE A 156 -4.74 -11.17 17.42
CA ILE A 156 -5.25 -9.80 17.53
C ILE A 156 -5.40 -9.40 19.00
N ALA A 157 -6.00 -10.26 19.82
CA ALA A 157 -6.13 -10.03 21.27
C ALA A 157 -4.75 -9.83 21.93
N HIS A 158 -3.77 -10.68 21.59
CA HIS A 158 -2.40 -10.52 22.08
C HIS A 158 -1.79 -9.17 21.65
N ARG A 159 -1.91 -8.81 20.37
CA ARG A 159 -1.34 -7.55 19.86
C ARG A 159 -1.98 -6.32 20.47
N GLN A 160 -3.29 -6.34 20.70
CA GLN A 160 -3.99 -5.25 21.40
C GLN A 160 -3.49 -5.11 22.85
N ALA A 161 -3.20 -6.22 23.54
CA ALA A 161 -2.66 -6.19 24.89
C ALA A 161 -1.19 -5.71 24.95
N THR A 162 -0.34 -6.09 23.99
CA THR A 162 1.10 -5.81 24.04
C THR A 162 1.54 -4.56 23.29
N ALA A 163 0.77 -4.10 22.30
CA ALA A 163 1.11 -2.97 21.44
C ALA A 163 -0.12 -2.09 21.09
N PRO A 164 -0.87 -1.59 22.09
CA PRO A 164 -2.12 -0.84 21.86
C PRO A 164 -1.92 0.47 21.09
N HIS A 165 -0.74 1.11 21.21
CA HIS A 165 -0.42 2.37 20.56
C HIS A 165 -0.13 2.24 19.05
N THR A 166 0.06 1.02 18.54
CA THR A 166 0.27 0.72 17.10
C THR A 166 -0.77 -0.23 16.54
N THR A 167 -1.87 -0.45 17.28
CA THR A 167 -2.89 -1.42 16.94
C THR A 167 -4.25 -0.77 17.04
N PHE A 168 -4.96 -0.71 15.91
CA PHE A 168 -6.34 -0.25 15.91
C PHE A 168 -7.21 -1.19 16.75
N PRO A 169 -8.16 -0.67 17.55
CA PRO A 169 -9.15 -1.50 18.22
C PRO A 169 -9.94 -2.30 17.17
N MET A 170 -10.16 -3.59 17.46
CA MET A 170 -10.89 -4.52 16.61
C MET A 170 -11.78 -5.36 17.52
N SER A 171 -13.09 -5.32 17.29
CA SER A 171 -14.07 -6.15 17.97
C SER A 171 -14.17 -7.53 17.33
N GLU A 172 -14.76 -8.50 18.01
CA GLU A 172 -15.02 -9.83 17.44
C GLU A 172 -15.91 -9.76 16.20
N ALA A 173 -16.90 -8.86 16.20
CA ALA A 173 -17.80 -8.62 15.08
C ALA A 173 -17.06 -8.06 13.85
N ASP A 174 -16.03 -7.21 14.07
CA ASP A 174 -15.18 -6.75 12.97
C ASP A 174 -14.46 -7.93 12.31
N LEU A 175 -13.96 -8.88 13.11
CA LEU A 175 -13.25 -10.05 12.57
C LEU A 175 -14.15 -10.96 11.73
N ASP A 176 -15.40 -11.12 12.15
CA ASP A 176 -16.42 -11.87 11.40
C ASP A 176 -16.72 -11.20 10.06
N GLU A 177 -17.04 -9.90 10.10
CA GLU A 177 -17.31 -9.11 8.89
C GLU A 177 -16.12 -9.17 7.92
N TRP A 178 -14.89 -9.09 8.43
CA TRP A 178 -13.70 -9.12 7.59
C TRP A 178 -13.50 -10.47 6.91
N ARG A 179 -13.83 -11.57 7.57
CA ARG A 179 -13.77 -12.91 6.97
C ARG A 179 -14.79 -13.08 5.85
N GLU A 180 -16.01 -12.57 6.04
CA GLU A 180 -17.04 -12.62 5.00
C GLU A 180 -16.68 -11.78 3.78
N ARG A 181 -16.04 -10.63 3.99
CA ARG A 181 -15.65 -9.70 2.91
C ARG A 181 -14.38 -10.12 2.17
N PHE A 182 -13.49 -10.88 2.81
CA PHE A 182 -12.18 -11.22 2.25
C PHE A 182 -12.28 -12.28 1.15
N GLN A 183 -11.71 -11.97 -0.01
CA GLN A 183 -11.66 -12.89 -1.15
C GLN A 183 -10.26 -13.51 -1.22
N ALA A 184 -10.11 -14.72 -0.68
CA ALA A 184 -8.85 -15.44 -0.73
C ALA A 184 -8.36 -15.63 -2.18
N PRO A 185 -7.06 -15.48 -2.45
CA PRO A 185 -6.54 -15.65 -3.80
C PRO A 185 -6.61 -17.10 -4.26
N ASP A 186 -6.99 -17.29 -5.53
CA ASP A 186 -7.07 -18.61 -6.14
C ASP A 186 -5.70 -19.11 -6.65
N ALA A 187 -5.65 -20.37 -7.12
CA ALA A 187 -4.43 -20.96 -7.65
C ALA A 187 -3.88 -20.24 -8.89
N ALA A 188 -4.73 -19.62 -9.71
CA ALA A 188 -4.29 -18.86 -10.87
C ALA A 188 -3.63 -17.55 -10.45
N GLU A 189 -4.17 -16.85 -9.45
CA GLU A 189 -3.55 -15.65 -8.87
C GLU A 189 -2.18 -15.96 -8.27
N LEU A 190 -2.08 -17.06 -7.50
CA LEU A 190 -0.82 -17.49 -6.87
C LEU A 190 0.22 -17.99 -7.89
N GLY A 191 -0.23 -18.63 -8.98
CA GLY A 191 0.61 -19.11 -10.07
C GLY A 191 1.02 -18.05 -11.09
N GLY A 192 0.55 -16.80 -10.93
CA GLY A 192 0.84 -15.73 -11.90
C GLY A 192 0.07 -15.85 -13.22
N GLY A 193 -1.04 -16.59 -13.25
CA GLY A 193 -1.89 -16.80 -14.43
C GLY A 193 -2.58 -15.54 -14.93
N ASP A 194 -3.39 -15.66 -15.99
CA ASP A 194 -3.98 -14.50 -16.67
C ASP A 194 -4.75 -13.57 -15.73
N ILE A 195 -4.62 -12.27 -16.00
CA ILE A 195 -5.33 -11.24 -15.24
C ILE A 195 -6.67 -10.99 -15.95
N PRO A 196 -7.82 -11.25 -15.29
CA PRO A 196 -9.12 -11.06 -15.90
C PRO A 196 -9.35 -9.59 -16.29
N GLY A 197 -10.37 -9.33 -17.11
CA GLY A 197 -10.85 -7.96 -17.33
C GLY A 197 -11.38 -7.33 -16.04
N PRO A 198 -11.42 -5.99 -15.94
CA PRO A 198 -12.03 -5.32 -14.80
C PRO A 198 -13.54 -5.62 -14.72
N PRO A 199 -14.19 -5.33 -13.59
CA PRO A 199 -15.64 -5.46 -13.47
C PRO A 199 -16.39 -4.70 -14.56
N ALA A 200 -17.59 -5.17 -14.91
CA ALA A 200 -18.43 -4.52 -15.91
C ALA A 200 -18.65 -3.03 -15.59
N GLY A 201 -18.59 -2.19 -16.63
CA GLY A 201 -18.70 -0.73 -16.52
C GLY A 201 -17.36 0.00 -16.42
N TRP A 202 -16.25 -0.70 -16.23
CA TRP A 202 -14.91 -0.10 -16.22
C TRP A 202 -14.21 -0.24 -17.58
N PRO A 203 -13.62 0.84 -18.12
CA PRO A 203 -12.89 0.80 -19.39
C PRO A 203 -11.56 0.04 -19.29
N GLY A 204 -10.98 -0.04 -18.10
CA GLY A 204 -9.70 -0.66 -17.86
C GLY A 204 -9.35 -0.71 -16.37
N TRP A 205 -8.30 -1.47 -16.07
CA TRP A 205 -7.74 -1.55 -14.72
C TRP A 205 -7.12 -0.24 -14.22
N PRO A 206 -6.49 0.62 -15.05
CA PRO A 206 -6.02 1.93 -14.59
C PRO A 206 -7.14 2.83 -14.06
N GLU A 207 -8.29 2.85 -14.74
CA GLU A 207 -9.45 3.67 -14.34
C GLU A 207 -10.11 3.10 -13.09
N TRP A 208 -10.27 1.78 -13.02
CA TRP A 208 -10.74 1.12 -11.79
C TRP A 208 -9.81 1.41 -10.61
N ALA A 209 -8.49 1.33 -10.82
CA ALA A 209 -7.50 1.59 -9.77
C ALA A 209 -7.52 3.06 -9.32
N ALA A 210 -7.75 4.00 -10.24
CA ALA A 210 -7.85 5.41 -9.92
C ALA A 210 -9.10 5.75 -9.09
N ASP A 211 -10.20 5.01 -9.26
CA ASP A 211 -11.38 5.13 -8.41
C ASP A 211 -11.14 4.53 -7.02
N ARG A 212 -10.58 3.30 -6.98
CA ARG A 212 -10.25 2.62 -5.72
C ARG A 212 -9.19 3.36 -4.90
N TRP A 213 -8.21 3.98 -5.56
CA TRP A 213 -7.11 4.74 -4.97
C TRP A 213 -7.01 6.13 -5.63
N PRO A 214 -7.82 7.11 -5.18
CA PRO A 214 -8.01 8.41 -5.84
C PRO A 214 -6.73 9.20 -6.14
N SER A 215 -5.68 9.02 -5.33
CA SER A 215 -4.43 9.75 -5.51
C SER A 215 -3.55 9.23 -6.65
N LEU A 216 -3.86 8.07 -7.26
CA LEU A 216 -3.21 7.57 -8.47
C LEU A 216 -3.48 8.46 -9.68
N ALA A 217 -4.69 9.01 -9.81
CA ALA A 217 -5.07 9.91 -10.92
C ALA A 217 -4.24 11.21 -10.96
N HIS A 218 -3.60 11.58 -9.85
CA HIS A 218 -2.89 12.85 -9.69
C HIS A 218 -1.35 12.68 -9.71
N GLY A 219 -0.83 11.52 -10.10
CA GLY A 219 0.59 11.16 -9.99
C GLY A 219 1.52 11.74 -11.08
N ASP A 220 1.01 12.03 -12.28
CA ASP A 220 1.84 12.36 -13.46
C ASP A 220 1.73 13.82 -13.94
N ALA A 221 0.90 14.66 -13.29
CA ALA A 221 0.72 16.06 -13.69
C ALA A 221 1.97 16.95 -13.53
N SER A 222 3.05 16.44 -12.92
CA SER A 222 4.29 17.17 -12.69
C SER A 222 5.31 17.07 -13.84
N GLU A 223 5.18 16.13 -14.78
CA GLU A 223 6.18 15.96 -15.85
C GLU A 223 5.78 16.62 -17.18
N ALA A 224 4.52 17.02 -17.34
CA ALA A 224 4.01 17.59 -18.60
C ALA A 224 4.18 19.12 -18.76
N SER A 225 4.95 19.78 -17.88
CA SER A 225 5.18 21.23 -17.97
C SER A 225 6.66 21.60 -17.82
N SER A 226 7.44 21.27 -18.83
CA SER A 226 8.68 21.99 -19.13
C SER A 226 8.64 22.49 -20.57
N PRO A 227 8.36 23.78 -20.81
CA PRO A 227 8.51 24.35 -22.14
C PRO A 227 10.00 24.41 -22.49
N SER A 228 10.36 23.72 -23.58
CA SER A 228 11.63 23.85 -24.29
C SER A 228 12.03 25.32 -24.44
N ARG A 229 13.02 25.79 -23.65
CA ARG A 229 13.73 27.03 -23.96
C ARG A 229 14.67 26.74 -25.14
N ARG A 230 14.27 27.19 -26.34
CA ARG A 230 15.22 27.51 -27.40
C ARG A 230 15.75 28.91 -27.13
N GLY A 231 17.07 29.01 -27.04
CA GLY A 231 17.88 30.23 -27.11
C GLY A 231 19.20 29.84 -27.74
#